data_AF-A0A2N2LZA3-F1
#
_entry.id   AF-A0A2N2LZA3-F1
#
_cell.length_a   1.000
_cell.length_b   1.000
_cell.length_c   1.000
_cell.angle_alpha   90.00
_cell.angle_beta   90.00
_cell.angle_gamma   90.00
#
_symmetry.space_group_name_H-M   'P 1'
#
loop_
_entity.id
_entity.type
_entity.pdbx_description
1 polymer ?
#
loop_
_entity_poly.entity_id
_entity_poly.type
_entity_poly.pdbx_seq_one_letter_code
_entity_poly.pdbx_strand_id
1 'polypeptide(L)' 'ENAGDVLLRTIITDLFIKEQDAIELLKWKEIFERLEQAIDVCESVSNIVGGIVLKHD' A
#
# COMPACT_ATOMS: atom_id res chain seq x y z
N GLU A 1 -5.97 -5.31 -4.95
CA GLU A 1 -5.58 -5.90 -3.64
C GLU A 1 -4.30 -6.79 -3.68
N ASN A 2 -4.20 -7.92 -4.38
CA ASN A 2 -3.03 -8.82 -4.19
C ASN A 2 -1.61 -8.28 -4.49
N ALA A 3 -1.42 -7.32 -5.40
CA ALA A 3 -0.07 -6.89 -5.80
C ALA A 3 0.55 -5.85 -4.86
N GLY A 4 -0.25 -4.90 -4.37
CA GLY A 4 0.17 -3.87 -3.42
C GLY A 4 0.56 -4.48 -2.08
N ASP A 5 -0.29 -5.36 -1.55
CA ASP A 5 -0.08 -6.06 -0.28
C ASP A 5 1.19 -6.93 -0.30
N VAL A 6 1.42 -7.65 -1.40
CA VAL A 6 2.60 -8.51 -1.57
C VAL A 6 3.86 -7.65 -1.61
N LEU A 7 3.84 -6.54 -2.34
CA LEU A 7 4.96 -5.61 -2.39
C LEU A 7 5.24 -4.99 -1.01
N LEU A 8 4.20 -4.54 -0.31
CA LEU A 8 4.32 -4.00 1.04
C LEU A 8 4.93 -5.04 2.00
N ARG A 9 4.43 -6.29 1.96
CA ARG A 9 4.98 -7.38 2.78
C ARG A 9 6.47 -7.60 2.50
N THR A 10 6.89 -7.60 1.24
CA THR A 10 8.29 -7.76 0.86
C THR A 10 9.13 -6.59 1.39
N ILE A 11 8.67 -5.35 1.22
CA ILE A 11 9.37 -4.15 1.70
C ILE A 11 9.52 -4.16 3.22
N ILE A 12 8.45 -4.48 3.95
CA ILE A 12 8.49 -4.58 5.41
C ILE A 12 9.42 -5.72 5.85
N THR A 13 9.39 -6.87 5.19
CA THR A 13 10.31 -7.98 5.48
C THR A 13 11.77 -7.54 5.32
N ASP A 14 12.09 -6.87 4.22
CA ASP A 14 13.42 -6.33 3.96
C ASP A 14 13.84 -5.27 4.98
N LEU A 15 12.91 -4.41 5.41
CA LEU A 15 13.14 -3.37 6.40
C LEU A 15 13.55 -3.98 7.76
N PHE A 16 12.85 -5.04 8.20
CA PHE A 16 13.18 -5.75 9.44
C PHE A 16 14.51 -6.52 9.38
N ILE A 17 14.98 -6.89 8.19
CA ILE A 17 16.28 -7.54 8.01
C ILE A 17 17.43 -6.53 8.04
N LYS A 18 17.22 -5.35 7.47
CA LYS A 18 18.28 -4.36 7.20
C LYS A 18 18.42 -3.30 8.28
N GLU A 19 17.32 -2.86 8.89
CA GLU A 19 17.34 -1.78 9.88
C GLU A 19 17.54 -2.34 11.29
N GLN A 20 18.51 -1.78 12.03
CA GLN A 20 18.82 -2.20 13.40
C GLN A 20 18.34 -1.19 14.44
N ASP A 21 18.09 0.06 14.05
CA ASP A 21 17.45 1.03 14.92
C ASP A 21 15.94 0.81 14.95
N ALA A 22 15.42 0.38 16.10
CA ALA A 22 14.00 0.12 16.30
C ALA A 22 13.11 1.35 16.08
N ILE A 23 13.63 2.56 16.35
CA ILE A 23 12.88 3.81 16.15
C ILE A 23 12.76 4.10 14.65
N GLU A 24 13.85 3.96 13.89
CA GLU A 24 13.81 4.14 12.43
C GLU A 24 12.96 3.06 11.77
N LEU A 25 13.08 1.81 12.21
CA LEU A 25 12.25 0.71 11.74
C LEU A 25 10.76 1.00 11.91
N LEU A 26 10.35 1.49 13.10
CA LEU A 26 8.96 1.83 13.36
C LEU A 26 8.46 2.98 12.47
N LYS A 27 9.27 4.03 12.30
CA LYS A 27 8.92 5.17 11.43
C LYS A 27 8.69 4.72 9.99
N TRP A 28 9.63 3.97 9.42
CA TRP A 28 9.53 3.51 8.04
C TRP A 28 8.36 2.55 7.84
N LYS A 29 8.13 1.64 8.80
CA LYS A 29 6.96 0.77 8.79
C LYS A 29 5.66 1.57 8.70
N GLU A 30 5.46 2.56 9.58
CA GLU A 30 4.24 3.37 9.56
C GLU A 30 4.07 4.19 8.28
N ILE A 31 5.16 4.71 7.71
CA ILE A 31 5.12 5.45 6.45
C ILE A 31 4.66 4.55 5.29
N PHE A 32 5.23 3.35 5.18
CA PHE A 32 4.87 2.42 4.11
C PHE A 32 3.43 1.91 4.24
N GLU A 33 2.96 1.63 5.46
CA GLU A 33 1.56 1.25 5.70
C GLU A 33 0.58 2.38 5.34
N ARG A 34 0.91 3.64 5.66
CA ARG A 34 0.07 4.79 5.27
C ARG A 34 0.04 5.01 3.76
N LEU A 35 1.15 4.75 3.07
CA LEU A 35 1.23 4.88 1.63
C LEU A 35 0.34 3.85 0.93
N GLU A 36 0.37 2.60 1.37
CA GLU A 36 -0.49 1.55 0.83
C GLU A 36 -1.98 1.87 1.05
N GLN A 37 -2.37 2.33 2.24
CA GLN A 37 -3.75 2.76 2.50
C GLN A 37 -4.21 3.87 1.54
N ALA A 38 -3.32 4.80 1.20
CA ALA A 38 -3.63 5.85 0.23
C ALA A 38 -3.81 5.27 -1.19
N ILE A 39 -2.98 4.29 -1.58
CA ILE A 39 -3.08 3.61 -2.87
C ILE A 39 -4.39 2.82 -2.97
N ASP A 40 -4.78 2.11 -1.91
CA ASP A 40 -6.04 1.34 -1.86
C ASP A 40 -7.27 2.25 -2.00
N VAL A 41 -7.24 3.42 -1.38
CA VAL A 41 -8.29 4.43 -1.57
C VAL A 41 -8.34 4.87 -3.03
N CYS A 42 -7.20 5.08 -3.69
CA CYS A 42 -7.14 5.40 -5.11
C CYS A 42 -7.67 4.24 -5.98
N GLU A 43 -7.35 2.98 -5.66
CA GLU A 43 -7.88 1.79 -6.35
C GLU A 43 -9.41 1.75 -6.23
N SER A 44 -9.95 1.98 -5.03
CA SER A 44 -11.39 2.03 -4.76
C SER A 44 -12.10 3.11 -5.58
N VAL A 45 -11.56 4.33 -5.60
CA VAL A 45 -12.11 5.41 -6.43
C VAL A 45 -12.06 5.07 -7.91
N SER A 46 -10.94 4.50 -8.39
CA SER A 46 -10.79 4.07 -9.77
C SER A 46 -11.83 3.01 -10.15
N ASN A 47 -12.09 2.04 -9.27
CA ASN A 47 -13.09 1.00 -9.48
C ASN A 47 -14.51 1.58 -9.56
N ILE A 48 -14.85 2.56 -8.71
CA ILE A 48 -16.14 3.25 -8.76
C ILE A 48 -16.30 4.00 -10.09
N VAL A 49 -15.30 4.79 -10.47
CA VAL A 49 -15.33 5.57 -11.72
C VAL A 49 -15.42 4.64 -12.93
N GLY A 50 -14.60 3.60 -13.00
CA GLY A 50 -14.66 2.60 -14.06
C GLY A 50 -16.01 1.92 -14.14
N GLY A 51 -16.62 1.60 -12.99
CA GLY A 51 -17.97 1.03 -12.93
C GLY A 51 -19.08 1.99 -13.40
N ILE A 52 -18.92 3.30 -13.23
CA ILE A 52 -19.86 4.30 -13.77
C ILE A 52 -19.74 4.37 -15.29
N VAL A 53 -18.51 4.43 -15.82
CA VAL A 53 -18.24 4.50 -17.26
C VAL A 53 -18.84 3.28 -17.96
N LEU A 54 -18.56 2.07 -17.46
CA LEU A 54 -19.09 0.82 -18.04
C LEU A 54 -20.62 0.68 -17.98
N LYS A 55 -21.32 1.45 -17.14
CA LYS A 55 -22.79 1.44 -17.03
C LYS A 55 -23.48 2.44 -17.95
N HIS A 56 -22.73 3.40 -18.51
CA HIS A 56 -23.24 4.42 -19.43
C HIS A 56 -22.84 4.18 -20.89
N ASP A 57 -22.22 3.02 -21.18
CA ASP A 57 -22.05 2.44 -22.52
C ASP A 57 -23.14 1.39 -22.82
#